data_AF-A0ABD5TYC3-F1
#
_entry.id   AF-A0ABD5TYC3-F1
#
_cell.length_a   1.000
_cell.length_b   1.000
_cell.length_c   1.000
_cell.angle_alpha   90.00
_cell.angle_beta   90.00
_cell.angle_gamma   90.00
#
_symmetry.space_group_name_H-M   'P 1'
#
loop_
_entity.id
_entity.type
_entity.pdbx_description
1 polymer ?
#
loop_
_entity_poly.entity_id
_entity_poly.type
_entity_poly.pdbx_seq_one_letter_code
_entity_poly.pdbx_strand_id
1 'polypeptide(L)'
;MNQTNRTIAMIGLEIGETTVEVGDDVVGRALVDQFDRVHRTSVAEADVTIEFRRGFVRPPDGCVEIHGGLWVDGDELFVDGRGGSVAFGPFGEILDRIGRAGHQARIRGNPLRGPVEVTVFYDERAVGSDHRLLRQLVRSYDKNYASRPEVVAVKLIEDLVEALLHQRLLSRGSGLFHASGVVRDGEATLFAGWGGVGKSDVSGELVREYGYDLLGDDLVIVSEDGTASPYRGRMRASPESIADGEATYEEVMNGRGLLDRGQWRIRERLGGSTAVRRNVLPSSLTGHSADADELSQSPVATVVNLIVEDRETIHVERTTPEDVAERGASTVMAELQPFTDKMRAVHAATPTHWPDLREVAERSDQTYRGALTAADTYLVSVPPEVSGPQLADELSNRVLSDAD
;
A
#
# COMPACT_ATOMS: atom_id res chain seq x y z
N MET A 1 10.18 -10.73 -37.54
CA MET A 1 9.54 -11.72 -36.65
C MET A 1 8.12 -11.26 -36.43
N ASN A 2 7.13 -11.95 -37.00
CA ASN A 2 5.73 -11.66 -36.70
C ASN A 2 5.46 -12.08 -35.26
N GLN A 3 5.40 -11.12 -34.34
CA GLN A 3 4.81 -11.35 -33.04
C GLN A 3 3.33 -11.66 -33.30
N THR A 4 3.00 -12.95 -33.33
CA THR A 4 1.61 -13.39 -33.31
C THR A 4 0.98 -12.77 -32.08
N ASN A 5 -0.02 -11.89 -32.25
CA ASN A 5 -0.82 -11.30 -31.18
C ASN A 5 -1.49 -12.45 -30.40
N ARG A 6 -0.76 -13.03 -29.45
CA ARG A 6 -1.36 -13.89 -28.44
C ARG A 6 -2.13 -12.95 -27.53
N THR A 7 -3.44 -13.13 -27.47
CA THR A 7 -4.27 -12.56 -26.42
C THR A 7 -3.63 -12.92 -25.08
N ILE A 8 -3.11 -11.91 -24.38
CA ILE A 8 -2.54 -12.08 -23.04
C ILE A 8 -3.75 -12.29 -22.12
N ALA A 9 -3.74 -13.36 -21.32
CA ALA A 9 -4.76 -13.54 -20.31
C ALA A 9 -4.63 -12.41 -19.27
N MET A 10 -5.75 -11.84 -18.85
CA MET A 10 -5.82 -10.75 -17.88
C MET A 10 -6.52 -11.23 -16.60
N ILE A 11 -6.17 -10.62 -15.47
CA ILE A 11 -6.73 -10.87 -14.14
C ILE A 11 -7.34 -9.55 -13.66
N GLY A 12 -8.66 -9.50 -13.43
CA GLY A 12 -9.31 -8.34 -12.84
C GLY A 12 -9.08 -8.25 -11.32
N LEU A 13 -8.92 -7.02 -10.82
CA LEU A 13 -9.00 -6.61 -9.43
C LEU A 13 -10.08 -5.53 -9.28
N GLU A 14 -10.78 -5.55 -8.15
CA GLU A 14 -11.70 -4.48 -7.73
C GLU A 14 -11.17 -3.90 -6.43
N ILE A 15 -10.90 -2.59 -6.43
CA ILE A 15 -10.36 -1.84 -5.29
C ILE A 15 -11.29 -0.64 -5.08
N GLY A 16 -12.23 -0.80 -4.14
CA GLY A 16 -13.39 0.10 -4.05
C GLY A 16 -14.17 0.09 -5.36
N GLU A 17 -14.44 1.27 -5.91
CA GLU A 17 -15.12 1.42 -7.20
C GLU A 17 -14.18 1.36 -8.42
N THR A 18 -12.89 1.09 -8.20
CA THR A 18 -11.89 1.08 -9.27
C THR A 18 -11.56 -0.32 -9.72
N THR A 19 -11.66 -0.53 -11.04
CA THR A 19 -11.32 -1.80 -11.69
C THR A 19 -9.90 -1.77 -12.23
N VAL A 20 -9.11 -2.81 -11.93
CA VAL A 20 -7.74 -2.95 -12.41
C VAL A 20 -7.60 -4.26 -13.17
N GLU A 21 -7.16 -4.21 -14.41
CA GLU A 21 -6.79 -5.41 -15.16
C GLU A 21 -5.28 -5.61 -15.16
N VAL A 22 -4.84 -6.82 -14.80
CA VAL A 22 -3.43 -7.16 -14.62
C VAL A 22 -3.07 -8.32 -15.53
N GLY A 23 -2.02 -8.19 -16.35
CA GLY A 23 -1.56 -9.28 -17.21
C GLY A 23 -1.17 -10.53 -16.41
N ASP A 24 -1.60 -11.72 -16.86
CA ASP A 24 -1.32 -13.02 -16.22
C ASP A 24 0.10 -13.53 -16.52
N ASP A 25 1.09 -12.72 -16.14
CA ASP A 25 2.49 -13.13 -16.11
C ASP A 25 2.95 -13.41 -14.66
N VAL A 26 4.22 -13.76 -14.49
CA VAL A 26 4.76 -14.11 -13.16
C VAL A 26 4.82 -12.91 -12.21
N VAL A 27 5.05 -11.69 -12.72
CA VAL A 27 5.05 -10.48 -11.90
C VAL A 27 3.61 -10.01 -11.66
N GLY A 28 2.75 -10.05 -12.67
CA GLY A 28 1.33 -9.74 -12.52
C GLY A 28 0.62 -10.63 -11.50
N ARG A 29 0.86 -11.95 -11.51
CA ARG A 29 0.37 -12.84 -10.45
C ARG A 29 0.92 -12.47 -9.07
N ALA A 30 2.22 -12.15 -8.98
CA ALA A 30 2.81 -11.74 -7.71
C ALA A 30 2.23 -10.42 -7.17
N LEU A 31 1.84 -9.50 -8.07
CA LEU A 31 1.12 -8.27 -7.75
C LEU A 31 -0.30 -8.57 -7.26
N VAL A 32 -1.06 -9.37 -8.00
CA VAL A 32 -2.41 -9.81 -7.60
C VAL A 32 -2.36 -10.48 -6.22
N ASP A 33 -1.35 -11.33 -5.98
CA ASP A 33 -1.16 -12.03 -4.71
C ASP A 33 -0.80 -11.09 -3.54
N GLN A 34 -0.48 -9.81 -3.78
CA GLN A 34 -0.35 -8.80 -2.73
C GLN A 34 -1.71 -8.29 -2.22
N PHE A 35 -2.80 -8.61 -2.91
CA PHE A 35 -4.14 -8.21 -2.52
C PHE A 35 -4.97 -9.43 -2.07
N ASP A 36 -5.76 -9.24 -1.03
CA ASP A 36 -6.66 -10.26 -0.51
C ASP A 36 -7.94 -10.37 -1.33
N ARG A 37 -8.43 -11.60 -1.53
CA ARG A 37 -9.71 -11.94 -2.19
C ARG A 37 -10.08 -11.04 -3.36
N VAL A 38 -9.19 -11.03 -4.35
CA VAL A 38 -9.40 -10.35 -5.62
C VAL A 38 -10.54 -11.03 -6.38
N HIS A 39 -11.62 -10.29 -6.63
CA HIS A 39 -12.68 -10.71 -7.54
C HIS A 39 -12.14 -10.76 -8.96
N ARG A 40 -11.96 -11.97 -9.51
CA ARG A 40 -11.52 -12.17 -10.89
C ARG A 40 -12.69 -11.93 -11.83
N THR A 41 -13.01 -10.67 -12.09
CA THR A 41 -13.96 -10.27 -13.12
C THR A 41 -13.22 -10.04 -14.44
N SER A 42 -13.84 -10.45 -15.55
CA SER A 42 -13.42 -10.03 -16.90
C SER A 42 -14.00 -8.65 -17.10
N VAL A 43 -13.20 -7.60 -17.03
CA VAL A 43 -13.71 -6.24 -17.11
C VAL A 43 -13.53 -5.75 -18.53
N ALA A 44 -14.62 -5.64 -19.30
CA ALA A 44 -14.53 -5.16 -20.68
C ALA A 44 -13.93 -3.75 -20.79
N GLU A 45 -14.01 -2.96 -19.71
CA GLU A 45 -13.51 -1.59 -19.59
C GLU A 45 -12.88 -1.37 -18.20
N ALA A 46 -11.60 -1.69 -18.07
CA ALA A 46 -10.84 -1.46 -16.84
C ALA A 46 -10.41 0.00 -16.69
N ASP A 47 -10.41 0.52 -15.46
CA ASP A 47 -9.90 1.86 -15.19
C ASP A 47 -8.39 1.95 -15.24
N VAL A 48 -7.72 0.89 -14.80
CA VAL A 48 -6.27 0.78 -14.84
C VAL A 48 -5.92 -0.56 -15.47
N THR A 49 -5.20 -0.54 -16.59
CA THR A 49 -4.70 -1.76 -17.23
C THR A 49 -3.20 -1.85 -17.03
N ILE A 50 -2.70 -2.94 -16.46
CA ILE A 50 -1.29 -3.19 -16.20
C ILE A 50 -0.82 -4.38 -17.03
N GLU A 51 -0.11 -4.09 -18.11
CA GLU A 51 0.58 -5.09 -18.92
C GLU A 51 2.01 -5.29 -18.45
N PHE A 52 2.52 -6.52 -18.59
CA PHE A 52 3.89 -6.85 -18.22
C PHE A 52 4.69 -7.33 -19.42
N ARG A 53 5.89 -6.78 -19.58
CA ARG A 53 6.83 -7.10 -20.65
C ARG A 53 8.22 -7.39 -20.09
N ARG A 54 8.87 -8.37 -20.70
CA ARG A 54 10.23 -8.75 -20.36
C ARG A 54 11.24 -7.86 -21.07
N GLY A 55 12.30 -7.51 -20.36
CA GLY A 55 13.39 -6.69 -20.85
C GLY A 55 13.10 -5.21 -20.68
N PHE A 56 14.12 -4.48 -20.22
CA PHE A 56 14.07 -3.03 -20.15
C PHE A 56 14.14 -2.41 -21.55
N VAL A 57 13.41 -1.32 -21.75
CA VAL A 57 13.37 -0.60 -23.02
C VAL A 57 14.05 0.76 -22.88
N ARG A 58 14.50 1.28 -24.02
CA ARG A 58 14.88 2.69 -24.09
C ARG A 58 13.60 3.51 -24.25
N PRO A 59 13.55 4.71 -23.64
CA PRO A 59 12.52 5.69 -23.99
C PRO A 59 12.50 5.92 -25.51
N PRO A 60 11.33 6.17 -26.12
CA PRO A 60 11.22 6.52 -27.53
C PRO A 60 12.12 7.71 -27.92
N ASP A 61 12.51 7.75 -29.20
CA ASP A 61 13.24 8.90 -29.74
C ASP A 61 12.34 10.15 -29.70
N GLY A 62 12.86 11.26 -29.17
CA GLY A 62 12.14 12.52 -29.06
C GLY A 62 11.47 12.78 -27.71
N CYS A 63 11.45 11.80 -26.79
CA CYS A 63 11.01 12.05 -25.41
C CYS A 63 11.92 13.07 -24.71
N VAL A 64 11.32 13.91 -23.88
CA VAL A 64 12.07 14.86 -23.04
C VAL A 64 12.46 14.16 -21.74
N GLU A 65 13.75 13.98 -21.50
CA GLU A 65 14.23 13.56 -20.19
C GLU A 65 14.12 14.72 -19.20
N ILE A 66 13.37 14.51 -18.13
CA ILE A 66 13.10 15.53 -17.12
C ILE A 66 14.09 15.38 -15.97
N HIS A 67 14.19 14.17 -15.42
CA HIS A 67 15.03 13.92 -14.25
C HIS A 67 15.33 12.43 -14.05
N GLY A 68 16.60 12.05 -14.06
CA GLY A 68 17.10 10.85 -13.36
C GLY A 68 16.37 9.53 -13.67
N GLY A 69 15.95 9.32 -14.92
CA GLY A 69 15.13 8.16 -15.26
C GLY A 69 13.64 8.45 -15.48
N LEU A 70 13.27 9.71 -15.71
CA LEU A 70 11.90 10.13 -16.00
C LEU A 70 11.85 10.84 -17.35
N TRP A 71 11.01 10.36 -18.27
CA TRP A 71 10.83 10.94 -19.59
C TRP A 71 9.35 11.16 -19.90
N VAL A 72 9.04 12.20 -20.67
CA VAL A 72 7.68 12.51 -21.11
C VAL A 72 7.62 12.63 -22.62
N ASP A 73 6.52 12.12 -23.19
CA ASP A 73 6.12 12.30 -24.59
C ASP A 73 4.61 12.51 -24.67
N GLY A 74 4.18 13.78 -24.74
CA GLY A 74 2.76 14.13 -24.73
C GLY A 74 2.04 13.68 -23.46
N ASP A 75 1.11 12.73 -23.61
CA ASP A 75 0.33 12.09 -22.54
C ASP A 75 0.95 10.77 -22.03
N GLU A 76 2.14 10.40 -22.52
CA GLU A 76 2.89 9.23 -22.07
C GLU A 76 4.02 9.63 -21.11
N LEU A 77 4.11 8.91 -19.99
CA LEU A 77 5.18 9.01 -19.00
C LEU A 77 6.01 7.73 -19.01
N PHE A 78 7.32 7.85 -19.08
CA PHE A 78 8.24 6.74 -18.91
C PHE A 78 9.02 6.92 -17.60
N VAL A 79 8.90 5.95 -16.70
CA VAL A 79 9.51 5.94 -15.37
C VAL A 79 10.50 4.80 -15.27
N ASP A 80 11.72 5.07 -14.83
CA ASP A 80 12.76 4.07 -14.57
C ASP A 80 12.98 3.89 -13.07
N GLY A 81 12.23 2.94 -12.51
CA GLY A 81 12.33 2.45 -11.13
C GLY A 81 13.40 1.37 -10.95
N ARG A 82 14.42 1.28 -11.81
CA ARG A 82 15.56 0.38 -11.58
C ARG A 82 16.49 0.86 -10.46
N GLY A 83 16.23 2.08 -9.95
CA GLY A 83 16.89 2.68 -8.80
C GLY A 83 16.86 1.76 -7.58
N GLY A 84 18.04 1.41 -7.11
CA GLY A 84 18.27 0.59 -5.94
C GLY A 84 19.77 0.60 -5.71
N SER A 85 20.19 0.66 -4.45
CA SER A 85 21.60 0.65 -4.06
C SER A 85 22.32 -0.46 -4.83
N VAL A 86 23.29 -0.07 -5.65
CA VAL A 86 24.23 -1.01 -6.25
C VAL A 86 24.87 -1.71 -5.07
N ALA A 87 24.48 -2.96 -4.82
CA ALA A 87 25.09 -3.72 -3.76
C ALA A 87 26.57 -3.84 -4.12
N PHE A 88 27.43 -3.18 -3.35
CA PHE A 88 28.87 -3.27 -3.55
C PHE A 88 29.38 -4.59 -2.94
N GLY A 89 30.36 -5.20 -3.60
CA GLY A 89 31.00 -6.45 -3.15
C GLY A 89 30.44 -7.72 -3.81
N PRO A 90 30.84 -8.91 -3.31
CA PRO A 90 30.56 -10.19 -3.97
C PRO A 90 29.07 -10.50 -4.09
N PHE A 91 28.24 -9.89 -3.23
CA PHE A 91 26.79 -10.02 -3.30
C PHE A 91 26.19 -9.25 -4.48
N GLY A 92 26.80 -8.12 -4.87
CA GLY A 92 26.40 -7.34 -6.05
C GLY A 92 26.49 -8.13 -7.35
N GLU A 93 27.59 -8.86 -7.54
CA GLU A 93 27.79 -9.71 -8.73
C GLU A 93 26.74 -10.83 -8.82
N ILE A 94 26.37 -11.40 -7.67
CA ILE A 94 25.30 -12.42 -7.60
C ILE A 94 23.96 -11.79 -7.98
N LEU A 95 23.63 -10.62 -7.42
CA LEU A 95 22.38 -9.93 -7.71
C LEU A 95 22.31 -9.50 -9.18
N ASP A 96 23.41 -9.06 -9.79
CA ASP A 96 23.46 -8.70 -11.21
C ASP A 96 23.26 -9.92 -12.14
N ARG A 97 23.83 -11.07 -11.79
CA ARG A 97 23.60 -12.33 -12.53
C ARG A 97 22.15 -12.80 -12.49
N ILE A 98 21.47 -12.56 -11.36
CA ILE A 98 20.07 -12.94 -11.16
C ILE A 98 19.13 -11.87 -11.71
N GLY A 99 19.65 -10.72 -12.14
CA GLY A 99 18.86 -9.63 -12.66
C GLY A 99 18.35 -8.66 -11.59
N ARG A 100 18.02 -7.46 -12.06
CA ARG A 100 17.59 -6.35 -11.22
C ARG A 100 16.14 -6.54 -10.78
N ALA A 101 15.89 -6.39 -9.48
CA ALA A 101 14.55 -6.43 -8.89
C ALA A 101 13.86 -5.04 -8.94
N GLY A 102 14.04 -4.32 -10.05
CA GLY A 102 13.39 -3.05 -10.31
C GLY A 102 12.56 -3.14 -11.58
N HIS A 103 11.87 -2.05 -11.91
CA HIS A 103 10.98 -1.98 -13.06
C HIS A 103 11.25 -0.71 -13.87
N GLN A 104 10.80 -0.70 -15.12
CA GLN A 104 10.44 0.53 -15.80
C GLN A 104 8.94 0.50 -16.06
N ALA A 105 8.28 1.64 -16.13
CA ALA A 105 6.87 1.73 -16.46
C ALA A 105 6.68 2.76 -17.56
N ARG A 106 5.89 2.41 -18.57
CA ARG A 106 5.31 3.38 -19.50
C ARG A 106 3.84 3.54 -19.13
N ILE A 107 3.43 4.75 -18.81
CA ILE A 107 2.08 5.07 -18.33
C ILE A 107 1.45 6.00 -19.35
N ARG A 108 0.24 5.68 -19.80
CA ARG A 108 -0.52 6.48 -20.74
C ARG A 108 -1.89 6.81 -20.16
N GLY A 109 -2.31 8.06 -20.35
CA GLY A 109 -3.59 8.55 -19.86
C GLY A 109 -3.46 9.30 -18.54
N ASN A 110 -4.55 9.97 -18.15
CA ASN A 110 -4.61 10.83 -16.97
C ASN A 110 -5.57 10.21 -15.94
N PRO A 111 -5.08 9.70 -14.79
CA PRO A 111 -5.90 8.95 -13.83
C PRO A 111 -7.06 9.76 -13.22
N LEU A 112 -6.97 11.10 -13.19
CA LEU A 112 -8.07 11.95 -12.72
C LEU A 112 -9.19 12.13 -13.76
N ARG A 113 -8.92 11.84 -15.03
CA ARG A 113 -9.80 12.18 -16.15
C ARG A 113 -10.33 10.98 -16.91
N GLY A 114 -9.67 9.83 -16.81
CA GLY A 114 -10.09 8.62 -17.52
C GLY A 114 -9.20 7.42 -17.23
N PRO A 115 -9.36 6.35 -18.02
CA PRO A 115 -8.58 5.14 -17.87
C PRO A 115 -7.07 5.35 -18.07
N VAL A 116 -6.27 4.50 -17.44
CA VAL A 116 -4.81 4.53 -17.51
C VAL A 116 -4.27 3.18 -17.97
N GLU A 117 -3.37 3.20 -18.94
CA GLU A 117 -2.64 2.03 -19.40
C GLU A 117 -1.20 2.09 -18.87
N VAL A 118 -0.77 1.03 -18.19
CA VAL A 118 0.58 0.86 -17.64
C VAL A 118 1.24 -0.33 -18.31
N THR A 119 2.32 -0.10 -19.05
CA THR A 119 3.21 -1.18 -19.52
C THR A 119 4.43 -1.25 -18.60
N VAL A 120 4.53 -2.31 -17.80
CA VAL A 120 5.65 -2.57 -16.89
C VAL A 120 6.69 -3.42 -17.59
N PHE A 121 7.93 -2.95 -17.59
CA PHE A 121 9.10 -3.66 -18.10
C PHE A 121 9.98 -4.13 -16.94
N TYR A 122 10.39 -5.40 -16.94
CA TYR A 122 11.24 -5.96 -15.89
C TYR A 122 12.36 -6.85 -16.44
N ASP A 123 13.40 -7.07 -15.63
CA ASP A 123 14.53 -7.95 -16.00
C ASP A 123 14.09 -9.42 -16.05
N GLU A 124 14.13 -10.05 -17.22
CA GLU A 124 13.70 -11.44 -17.36
C GLU A 124 14.50 -12.41 -16.49
N ARG A 125 15.76 -12.07 -16.18
CA ARG A 125 16.62 -12.90 -15.32
C ARG A 125 16.10 -12.95 -13.88
N ALA A 126 15.44 -11.87 -13.43
CA ALA A 126 14.87 -11.77 -12.09
C ALA A 126 13.76 -12.80 -11.89
N VAL A 127 13.05 -13.18 -12.96
CA VAL A 127 11.91 -14.09 -12.88
C VAL A 127 12.21 -15.49 -13.44
N GLY A 128 13.15 -15.60 -14.38
CA GLY A 128 13.38 -16.81 -15.19
C GLY A 128 14.51 -17.73 -14.72
N SER A 129 15.18 -17.47 -13.59
CA SER A 129 16.33 -18.29 -13.19
C SER A 129 15.94 -19.73 -12.79
N ASP A 130 16.40 -20.72 -13.56
CA ASP A 130 16.17 -22.15 -13.27
C ASP A 130 16.88 -22.61 -11.99
N HIS A 131 17.85 -21.85 -11.48
CA HIS A 131 18.65 -22.20 -10.32
C HIS A 131 17.86 -22.06 -8.99
N ARG A 132 17.14 -23.12 -8.61
CA ARG A 132 16.36 -23.20 -7.36
C ARG A 132 17.19 -22.81 -6.11
N LEU A 133 18.43 -23.28 -5.99
CA LEU A 133 19.30 -22.97 -4.85
C LEU A 133 19.64 -21.47 -4.78
N LEU A 134 19.99 -20.88 -5.92
CA LEU A 134 20.34 -19.47 -6.00
C LEU A 134 19.15 -18.58 -5.66
N ARG A 135 17.95 -18.96 -6.09
CA ARG A 135 16.69 -18.27 -5.71
C ARG A 135 16.47 -18.30 -4.20
N GLN A 136 16.65 -19.46 -3.54
CA GLN A 136 16.48 -19.57 -2.09
C GLN A 136 17.51 -18.74 -1.31
N LEU A 137 18.76 -18.71 -1.80
CA LEU A 137 19.78 -17.85 -1.22
C LEU A 137 19.36 -16.38 -1.33
N VAL A 138 19.00 -15.89 -2.51
CA VAL A 138 18.56 -14.48 -2.65
C VAL A 138 17.36 -14.16 -1.76
N ARG A 139 16.36 -15.03 -1.67
CA ARG A 139 15.22 -14.86 -0.76
C ARG A 139 15.66 -14.70 0.69
N SER A 140 16.63 -15.49 1.15
CA SER A 140 17.14 -15.37 2.53
C SER A 140 17.83 -14.03 2.83
N TYR A 141 18.32 -13.33 1.79
CA TYR A 141 18.88 -11.98 1.91
C TYR A 141 17.82 -10.88 1.93
N ASP A 142 16.60 -11.16 1.48
CA ASP A 142 15.49 -10.23 1.59
C ASP A 142 14.88 -10.24 3.00
N LYS A 143 14.53 -9.06 3.53
CA LYS A 143 13.94 -8.92 4.88
C LYS A 143 12.56 -9.57 4.99
N ASN A 144 11.82 -9.61 3.89
CA ASN A 144 10.49 -10.21 3.75
C ASN A 144 10.53 -11.68 3.32
N TYR A 145 11.74 -12.23 3.09
CA TYR A 145 11.93 -13.51 2.43
C TYR A 145 11.22 -13.58 1.06
N ALA A 146 11.08 -12.42 0.41
CA ALA A 146 10.31 -12.28 -0.82
C ALA A 146 11.06 -12.84 -2.02
N SER A 147 10.32 -13.49 -2.93
CA SER A 147 10.84 -13.87 -4.24
C SER A 147 11.13 -12.62 -5.08
N ARG A 148 11.94 -12.75 -6.13
CA ARG A 148 12.24 -11.61 -7.01
C ARG A 148 11.00 -11.01 -7.71
N PRO A 149 10.07 -11.82 -8.25
CA PRO A 149 8.78 -11.31 -8.72
C PRO A 149 8.02 -10.54 -7.64
N GLU A 150 7.97 -11.06 -6.40
CA GLU A 150 7.32 -10.38 -5.26
C GLU A 150 8.00 -9.03 -4.95
N VAL A 151 9.34 -8.96 -4.97
CA VAL A 151 10.06 -7.69 -4.76
C VAL A 151 9.74 -6.68 -5.86
N VAL A 152 9.66 -7.10 -7.13
CA VAL A 152 9.27 -6.22 -8.24
C VAL A 152 7.83 -5.75 -8.06
N ALA A 153 6.91 -6.64 -7.69
CA ALA A 153 5.51 -6.33 -7.47
C ALA A 153 5.29 -5.35 -6.31
N VAL A 154 5.91 -5.59 -5.15
CA VAL A 154 5.82 -4.68 -4.00
C VAL A 154 6.35 -3.29 -4.34
N LYS A 155 7.50 -3.21 -5.01
CA LYS A 155 8.04 -1.92 -5.46
C LYS A 155 7.12 -1.23 -6.47
N LEU A 156 6.53 -1.98 -7.39
CA LEU A 156 5.58 -1.44 -8.35
C LEU A 156 4.33 -0.87 -7.64
N ILE A 157 3.87 -1.52 -6.57
CA ILE A 157 2.76 -1.03 -5.75
C ILE A 157 3.13 0.31 -5.10
N GLU A 158 4.22 0.33 -4.35
CA GLU A 158 4.71 1.49 -3.59
C GLU A 158 5.13 2.67 -4.51
N ASP A 159 5.79 2.39 -5.64
CA ASP A 159 6.33 3.43 -6.52
C ASP A 159 5.29 4.02 -7.49
N LEU A 160 4.18 3.30 -7.74
CA LEU A 160 3.29 3.62 -8.84
C LEU A 160 1.81 3.26 -8.61
N VAL A 161 1.48 1.99 -8.33
CA VAL A 161 0.09 1.53 -8.40
C VAL A 161 -0.79 2.24 -7.38
N GLU A 162 -0.32 2.41 -6.14
CA GLU A 162 -1.08 3.13 -5.11
C GLU A 162 -1.35 4.58 -5.50
N ALA A 163 -0.39 5.26 -6.11
CA ALA A 163 -0.57 6.64 -6.53
C ALA A 163 -1.54 6.77 -7.72
N LEU A 164 -1.52 5.82 -8.66
CA LEU A 164 -2.48 5.78 -9.78
C LEU A 164 -3.88 5.43 -9.28
N LEU A 165 -4.00 4.45 -8.38
CA LEU A 165 -5.25 4.06 -7.74
C LEU A 165 -5.84 5.22 -6.95
N HIS A 166 -5.04 5.91 -6.13
CA HIS A 166 -5.47 7.06 -5.36
C HIS A 166 -6.10 8.13 -6.27
N GLN A 167 -5.41 8.51 -7.34
CA GLN A 167 -5.96 9.49 -8.30
C GLN A 167 -7.23 8.97 -8.98
N ARG A 168 -7.28 7.69 -9.35
CA ARG A 168 -8.48 7.14 -9.98
C ARG A 168 -9.67 7.11 -9.02
N LEU A 169 -9.45 6.76 -7.76
CA LEU A 169 -10.46 6.86 -6.70
C LEU A 169 -10.94 8.30 -6.54
N LEU A 170 -10.04 9.28 -6.53
CA LEU A 170 -10.41 10.71 -6.40
C LEU A 170 -11.30 11.19 -7.54
N SER A 171 -11.16 10.61 -8.74
CA SER A 171 -12.04 10.92 -9.86
C SER A 171 -13.48 10.41 -9.68
N ARG A 172 -13.73 9.59 -8.66
CA ARG A 172 -15.01 8.98 -8.29
C ARG A 172 -15.55 9.44 -6.93
N GLY A 173 -14.89 10.40 -6.27
CA GLY A 173 -15.28 10.83 -4.93
C GLY A 173 -14.88 9.85 -3.83
N SER A 174 -13.82 9.05 -4.06
CA SER A 174 -13.19 8.22 -3.02
C SER A 174 -11.68 8.48 -2.95
N GLY A 175 -11.00 8.02 -1.91
CA GLY A 175 -9.56 8.18 -1.79
C GLY A 175 -8.93 7.19 -0.83
N LEU A 176 -7.63 6.90 -1.04
CA LEU A 176 -6.82 6.16 -0.07
C LEU A 176 -6.47 7.05 1.12
N PHE A 177 -6.97 6.74 2.30
CA PHE A 177 -6.71 7.47 3.53
C PHE A 177 -5.68 6.71 4.38
N HIS A 178 -4.60 7.39 4.82
CA HIS A 178 -3.56 6.78 5.66
C HIS A 178 -4.06 6.59 7.09
N ALA A 179 -4.74 5.48 7.32
CA ALA A 179 -5.26 5.08 8.61
C ALA A 179 -5.29 3.56 8.74
N SER A 180 -5.17 3.06 9.96
CA SER A 180 -5.77 1.77 10.29
C SER A 180 -7.26 1.98 10.53
N GLY A 181 -8.08 0.99 10.22
CA GLY A 181 -9.52 1.05 10.39
C GLY A 181 -10.04 -0.24 11.00
N VAL A 182 -11.03 -0.11 11.88
CA VAL A 182 -11.76 -1.22 12.46
C VAL A 182 -13.26 -0.98 12.34
N VAL A 183 -14.04 -2.04 12.29
CA VAL A 183 -15.50 -1.99 12.24
C VAL A 183 -16.07 -2.73 13.45
N ARG A 184 -17.09 -2.15 14.06
CA ARG A 184 -17.90 -2.80 15.09
C ARG A 184 -19.33 -2.33 14.96
N ASP A 185 -20.26 -3.28 15.09
CA ASP A 185 -21.70 -3.01 14.98
C ASP A 185 -22.09 -2.29 13.66
N GLY A 186 -21.30 -2.51 12.59
CA GLY A 186 -21.49 -1.93 11.26
C GLY A 186 -20.85 -0.55 11.05
N GLU A 187 -20.27 0.06 12.09
CA GLU A 187 -19.67 1.39 12.04
C GLU A 187 -18.14 1.34 12.04
N ALA A 188 -17.52 2.16 11.19
CA ALA A 188 -16.08 2.25 11.06
C ALA A 188 -15.47 3.28 12.02
N THR A 189 -14.39 2.88 12.69
CA THR A 189 -13.48 3.75 13.42
C THR A 189 -12.13 3.77 12.71
N LEU A 190 -11.63 4.97 12.39
CA LEU A 190 -10.36 5.15 11.69
C LEU A 190 -9.31 5.77 12.62
N PHE A 191 -8.13 5.18 12.71
CA PHE A 191 -6.98 5.74 13.41
C PHE A 191 -5.99 6.29 12.38
N ALA A 192 -6.00 7.60 12.19
CA ALA A 192 -5.14 8.30 11.24
C ALA A 192 -3.87 8.83 11.92
N GLY A 193 -2.86 9.18 11.11
CA GLY A 193 -1.64 9.82 11.60
C GLY A 193 -0.40 9.34 10.86
N TRP A 194 0.76 9.88 11.22
CA TRP A 194 2.03 9.55 10.57
C TRP A 194 2.46 8.09 10.84
N GLY A 195 3.47 7.59 10.11
CA GLY A 195 4.06 6.28 10.40
C GLY A 195 4.66 6.21 11.81
N GLY A 196 4.40 5.12 12.53
CA GLY A 196 4.99 4.85 13.86
C GLY A 196 4.29 5.54 15.05
N VAL A 197 3.05 6.02 14.88
CA VAL A 197 2.26 6.66 15.96
C VAL A 197 1.32 5.68 16.71
N GLY A 198 1.37 4.38 16.40
CA GLY A 198 0.56 3.35 17.06
C GLY A 198 -0.78 2.99 16.41
N LYS A 199 -1.03 3.38 15.15
CA LYS A 199 -2.29 3.08 14.43
C LYS A 199 -2.57 1.58 14.35
N SER A 200 -1.61 0.82 13.84
CA SER A 200 -1.69 -0.63 13.66
C SER A 200 -1.84 -1.32 15.01
N ASP A 201 -1.05 -0.90 16.02
CA ASP A 201 -1.08 -1.49 17.35
C ASP A 201 -2.47 -1.39 17.99
N VAL A 202 -3.08 -0.19 17.94
CA VAL A 202 -4.44 0.02 18.47
C VAL A 202 -5.46 -0.83 17.73
N SER A 203 -5.42 -0.84 16.39
CA SER A 203 -6.37 -1.64 15.61
C SER A 203 -6.22 -3.14 15.87
N GLY A 204 -4.98 -3.62 16.04
CA GLY A 204 -4.67 -5.00 16.35
C GLY A 204 -5.16 -5.44 17.72
N GLU A 205 -5.08 -4.56 18.72
CA GLU A 205 -5.60 -4.81 20.06
C GLU A 205 -7.14 -4.84 20.07
N LEU A 206 -7.79 -3.87 19.41
CA LEU A 206 -9.25 -3.81 19.32
C LEU A 206 -9.86 -5.05 18.64
N VAL A 207 -9.21 -5.55 17.60
CA VAL A 207 -9.64 -6.78 16.92
C VAL A 207 -9.56 -8.01 17.83
N ARG A 208 -8.54 -8.09 18.68
CA ARG A 208 -8.30 -9.26 19.53
C ARG A 208 -9.10 -9.28 20.79
N GLU A 209 -9.03 -8.19 21.53
CA GLU A 209 -9.52 -8.13 22.91
C GLU A 209 -10.94 -7.57 22.96
N TYR A 210 -11.34 -6.80 21.93
CA TYR A 210 -12.60 -6.06 21.93
C TYR A 210 -13.58 -6.49 20.82
N GLY A 211 -13.24 -7.50 20.02
CA GLY A 211 -14.14 -8.13 19.05
C GLY A 211 -14.49 -7.26 17.85
N TYR A 212 -13.60 -6.33 17.48
CA TYR A 212 -13.73 -5.56 16.24
C TYR A 212 -13.28 -6.37 15.02
N ASP A 213 -13.75 -5.99 13.83
CA ASP A 213 -13.25 -6.48 12.55
C ASP A 213 -12.24 -5.51 11.96
N LEU A 214 -11.12 -6.00 11.40
CA LEU A 214 -10.14 -5.12 10.73
C LEU A 214 -10.66 -4.68 9.35
N LEU A 215 -10.76 -3.37 9.14
CA LEU A 215 -11.05 -2.75 7.85
C LEU A 215 -9.77 -2.56 7.01
N GLY A 216 -8.69 -2.14 7.65
CA GLY A 216 -7.39 -1.91 7.01
C GLY A 216 -6.32 -1.57 8.03
N ASP A 217 -5.06 -1.81 7.69
CA ASP A 217 -3.92 -1.62 8.61
C ASP A 217 -3.17 -0.31 8.33
N ASP A 218 -2.82 -0.06 7.07
CA ASP A 218 -2.03 1.10 6.66
C ASP A 218 -2.79 2.03 5.72
N LEU A 219 -3.81 1.51 5.02
CA LEU A 219 -4.65 2.30 4.15
C LEU A 219 -6.08 1.81 4.29
N VAL A 220 -7.02 2.73 4.16
CA VAL A 220 -8.45 2.47 4.00
C VAL A 220 -8.96 3.30 2.84
N ILE A 221 -9.98 2.83 2.14
CA ILE A 221 -10.66 3.64 1.11
C ILE A 221 -11.77 4.38 1.83
N VAL A 222 -11.80 5.71 1.70
CA VAL A 222 -12.91 6.55 2.20
C VAL A 222 -13.63 7.20 1.02
N SER A 223 -14.93 7.38 1.14
CA SER A 223 -15.79 7.97 0.11
C SER A 223 -16.48 9.24 0.62
N GLU A 224 -16.73 10.20 -0.27
CA GLU A 224 -17.42 11.47 0.02
C GLU A 224 -18.80 11.29 0.66
N ASP A 225 -19.41 10.11 0.52
CA ASP A 225 -20.70 9.76 1.11
C ASP A 225 -20.64 9.37 2.60
N GLY A 226 -19.46 9.44 3.21
CA GLY A 226 -19.29 9.14 4.63
C GLY A 226 -19.00 7.68 4.93
N THR A 227 -18.60 6.88 3.94
CA THR A 227 -18.30 5.46 4.11
C THR A 227 -16.81 5.15 3.99
N ALA A 228 -16.41 4.03 4.59
CA ALA A 228 -15.08 3.44 4.45
C ALA A 228 -15.17 2.01 3.92
N SER A 229 -14.14 1.58 3.21
CA SER A 229 -14.03 0.26 2.60
C SER A 229 -12.60 -0.26 2.72
N PRO A 230 -12.40 -1.59 2.75
CA PRO A 230 -11.08 -2.15 2.96
C PRO A 230 -10.14 -1.91 1.77
N TYR A 231 -8.93 -1.40 2.03
CA TYR A 231 -7.82 -1.50 1.08
C TYR A 231 -7.13 -2.85 1.30
N ARG A 232 -7.47 -3.83 0.45
CA ARG A 232 -7.12 -5.26 0.64
C ARG A 232 -5.63 -5.61 0.47
N GLY A 233 -4.71 -4.69 0.75
CA GLY A 233 -3.27 -4.95 0.69
C GLY A 233 -2.78 -5.89 1.79
N ARG A 234 -1.63 -6.54 1.58
CA ARG A 234 -0.95 -7.32 2.62
C ARG A 234 -0.42 -6.43 3.74
N MET A 235 -0.61 -6.88 4.98
CA MET A 235 -0.05 -6.27 6.19
C MET A 235 1.41 -6.69 6.40
N ARG A 236 2.21 -5.81 6.99
CA ARG A 236 3.64 -6.06 7.25
C ARG A 236 3.87 -6.53 8.68
N ALA A 237 3.77 -7.83 8.92
CA ALA A 237 4.07 -8.41 10.24
C ALA A 237 5.58 -8.41 10.55
N SER A 238 5.96 -7.99 11.74
CA SER A 238 7.33 -7.99 12.28
C SER A 238 7.37 -8.70 13.65
N PRO A 239 8.55 -8.97 14.23
CA PRO A 239 8.65 -9.44 15.61
C PRO A 239 7.98 -8.50 16.62
N GLU A 240 8.02 -7.19 16.37
CA GLU A 240 7.39 -6.16 17.19
C GLU A 240 5.87 -6.27 17.10
N SER A 241 5.32 -6.31 15.89
CA SER A 241 3.87 -6.56 15.69
C SER A 241 3.39 -7.87 16.32
N ILE A 242 4.26 -8.89 16.47
CA ILE A 242 3.90 -10.12 17.20
C ILE A 242 3.94 -9.92 18.72
N ALA A 243 4.90 -9.15 19.21
CA ALA A 243 5.02 -8.81 20.62
C ALA A 243 3.88 -7.89 21.09
N ASP A 244 3.46 -6.97 20.24
CA ASP A 244 2.39 -6.00 20.46
C ASP A 244 1.00 -6.60 20.21
N GLY A 245 0.94 -7.89 19.93
CA GLY A 245 -0.29 -8.61 19.75
C GLY A 245 -0.79 -8.62 18.30
N GLU A 246 -0.52 -7.60 17.45
CA GLU A 246 -1.06 -7.43 16.08
C GLU A 246 -1.12 -8.67 15.17
N ALA A 247 -0.23 -9.65 15.36
CA ALA A 247 -0.31 -10.99 14.77
C ALA A 247 0.33 -12.03 15.71
N THR A 248 -0.07 -13.30 15.62
CA THR A 248 0.67 -14.38 16.30
C THR A 248 1.76 -14.93 15.39
N TYR A 249 2.84 -15.46 15.97
CA TYR A 249 3.87 -16.15 15.21
C TYR A 249 3.30 -17.30 14.36
N GLU A 250 2.27 -18.00 14.88
CA GLU A 250 1.64 -19.12 14.16
C GLU A 250 0.91 -18.67 12.90
N GLU A 251 0.16 -17.57 12.97
CA GLU A 251 -0.51 -16.95 11.83
C GLU A 251 0.49 -16.48 10.79
N VAL A 252 1.50 -15.69 11.22
CA VAL A 252 2.52 -15.15 10.33
C VAL A 252 3.30 -16.26 9.62
N MET A 253 3.51 -17.39 10.31
CA MET A 253 4.28 -18.53 9.81
C MET A 253 3.44 -19.64 9.19
N ASN A 254 2.12 -19.46 9.11
CA ASN A 254 1.22 -20.43 8.51
C ASN A 254 1.56 -20.62 7.02
N GLY A 255 1.60 -21.87 6.56
CA GLY A 255 1.99 -22.22 5.19
C GLY A 255 3.46 -21.98 4.81
N ARG A 256 4.30 -21.42 5.70
CA ARG A 256 5.72 -21.14 5.42
C ARG A 256 6.63 -22.34 5.68
N GLY A 257 7.64 -22.51 4.82
CA GLY A 257 8.63 -23.59 4.92
C GLY A 257 9.66 -23.41 6.04
N LEU A 258 10.38 -24.49 6.37
CA LEU A 258 11.38 -24.49 7.46
C LEU A 258 12.52 -23.49 7.26
N LEU A 259 12.95 -23.26 6.01
CA LEU A 259 14.01 -22.29 5.71
C LEU A 259 13.57 -20.84 5.95
N ASP A 260 12.32 -20.51 5.64
CA ASP A 260 11.72 -19.20 5.88
C ASP A 260 11.65 -18.92 7.40
N ARG A 261 11.10 -19.88 8.17
CA ARG A 261 11.04 -19.83 9.63
C ARG A 261 12.42 -19.73 10.28
N GLY A 262 13.39 -20.49 9.75
CA GLY A 262 14.78 -20.43 10.21
C GLY A 262 15.43 -19.07 9.95
N GLN A 263 15.22 -18.52 8.75
CA GLN A 263 15.70 -17.17 8.40
C GLN A 263 15.11 -16.12 9.34
N TRP A 264 13.82 -16.24 9.69
CA TRP A 264 13.18 -15.31 10.61
C TRP A 264 13.91 -15.25 11.94
N ARG A 265 14.02 -16.41 12.60
CA ARG A 265 14.67 -16.51 13.93
C ARG A 265 16.12 -16.05 13.91
N ILE A 266 16.86 -16.37 12.85
CA ILE A 266 18.27 -15.97 12.72
C ILE A 266 18.38 -14.45 12.60
N ARG A 267 17.56 -13.83 11.75
CA ARG A 267 17.63 -12.39 11.51
C ARG A 267 17.16 -11.57 12.70
N GLU A 268 16.04 -11.95 13.28
CA GLU A 268 15.53 -11.36 14.52
C GLU A 268 16.61 -11.38 15.61
N ARG A 269 17.26 -12.53 15.81
CA ARG A 269 18.34 -12.68 16.80
C ARG A 269 19.57 -11.82 16.51
N LEU A 270 19.92 -11.62 15.24
CA LEU A 270 21.15 -10.91 14.86
C LEU A 270 20.96 -9.40 14.68
N GLY A 271 19.76 -8.96 14.30
CA GLY A 271 19.50 -7.56 13.93
C GLY A 271 18.28 -6.94 14.59
N GLY A 272 17.61 -7.62 15.53
CA GLY A 272 16.45 -7.12 16.25
C GLY A 272 15.14 -7.17 15.46
N SER A 273 14.09 -6.53 15.99
CA SER A 273 12.72 -6.56 15.44
C SER A 273 12.63 -5.98 14.02
N THR A 274 13.48 -5.04 13.66
CA THR A 274 13.42 -4.39 12.35
C THR A 274 14.14 -5.16 11.24
N ALA A 275 14.96 -6.16 11.59
CA ALA A 275 15.78 -6.92 10.64
C ALA A 275 14.99 -7.95 9.81
N VAL A 276 13.76 -8.26 10.22
CA VAL A 276 12.90 -9.23 9.55
C VAL A 276 11.45 -8.80 9.61
N ARG A 277 10.72 -9.00 8.51
CA ARG A 277 9.27 -8.76 8.40
C ARG A 277 8.64 -9.79 7.47
N ARG A 278 7.32 -9.92 7.40
CA ARG A 278 6.59 -10.77 6.46
C ARG A 278 5.31 -10.09 6.04
N ASN A 279 5.04 -10.13 4.73
CA ASN A 279 3.75 -9.70 4.21
C ASN A 279 2.72 -10.82 4.41
N VAL A 280 1.67 -10.55 5.17
CA VAL A 280 0.57 -11.47 5.50
C VAL A 280 -0.74 -10.93 4.96
N LEU A 281 -1.66 -11.82 4.59
CA LEU A 281 -2.99 -11.38 4.16
C LEU A 281 -3.84 -11.11 5.41
N PRO A 282 -4.65 -10.04 5.44
CA PRO A 282 -5.57 -9.80 6.55
C PRO A 282 -6.44 -11.02 6.87
N SER A 283 -7.02 -11.68 5.86
CA SER A 283 -7.85 -12.88 6.08
C SER A 283 -7.12 -14.12 6.64
N SER A 284 -5.79 -14.06 6.77
CA SER A 284 -5.02 -15.12 7.42
C SER A 284 -4.81 -14.92 8.92
N LEU A 285 -5.23 -13.77 9.46
CA LEU A 285 -5.12 -13.41 10.87
C LEU A 285 -6.44 -13.65 11.61
N THR A 286 -6.38 -14.10 12.86
CA THR A 286 -7.56 -14.33 13.70
C THR A 286 -8.25 -13.01 14.03
N GLY A 287 -9.58 -13.02 14.12
CA GLY A 287 -10.39 -11.82 14.38
C GLY A 287 -10.61 -10.94 13.16
N HIS A 288 -10.05 -11.31 12.00
CA HIS A 288 -10.28 -10.55 10.77
C HIS A 288 -11.46 -11.19 10.04
N SER A 289 -12.52 -10.43 9.79
CA SER A 289 -13.64 -10.93 8.98
C SER A 289 -13.11 -11.47 7.67
N ALA A 290 -13.49 -12.71 7.38
CA ALA A 290 -13.27 -13.30 6.08
C ALA A 290 -14.00 -12.50 4.99
N ASP A 291 -15.12 -11.86 5.33
CA ASP A 291 -16.02 -11.24 4.38
C ASP A 291 -15.77 -9.74 4.29
N ALA A 292 -14.75 -9.38 3.54
CA ALA A 292 -14.44 -7.98 3.24
C ALA A 292 -15.56 -7.28 2.44
N ASP A 293 -16.54 -8.01 1.89
CA ASP A 293 -17.71 -7.41 1.25
C ASP A 293 -18.70 -6.92 2.33
N GLU A 294 -18.78 -7.59 3.49
CA GLU A 294 -19.57 -7.14 4.65
C GLU A 294 -18.99 -5.87 5.30
N LEU A 295 -17.67 -5.69 5.22
CA LEU A 295 -16.97 -4.49 5.73
C LEU A 295 -16.93 -3.34 4.72
N SER A 296 -17.39 -3.56 3.50
CA SER A 296 -17.39 -2.51 2.48
C SER A 296 -18.53 -1.53 2.74
N GLN A 297 -18.25 -0.24 2.52
CA GLN A 297 -19.21 0.85 2.70
C GLN A 297 -19.71 1.03 4.16
N SER A 298 -18.89 0.67 5.15
CA SER A 298 -19.19 0.94 6.56
C SER A 298 -19.19 2.44 6.83
N PRO A 299 -20.24 3.03 7.44
CA PRO A 299 -20.27 4.45 7.80
C PRO A 299 -19.12 4.81 8.74
N VAL A 300 -18.42 5.92 8.46
CA VAL A 300 -17.35 6.42 9.33
C VAL A 300 -17.98 7.15 10.51
N ALA A 301 -18.03 6.48 11.66
CA ALA A 301 -18.60 7.03 12.89
C ALA A 301 -17.57 7.82 13.70
N THR A 302 -16.32 7.34 13.76
CA THR A 302 -15.26 7.96 14.57
C THR A 302 -13.96 8.03 13.81
N VAL A 303 -13.24 9.16 13.92
CA VAL A 303 -11.86 9.27 13.46
C VAL A 303 -10.95 9.84 14.55
N VAL A 304 -9.86 9.13 14.80
CA VAL A 304 -8.85 9.51 15.78
C VAL A 304 -7.55 9.81 15.04
N ASN A 305 -7.14 11.08 15.01
CA ASN A 305 -5.83 11.47 14.49
C ASN A 305 -4.79 11.36 15.61
N LEU A 306 -3.89 10.38 15.52
CA LEU A 306 -2.79 10.15 16.45
C LEU A 306 -1.58 11.03 16.09
N ILE A 307 -0.97 11.65 17.10
CA ILE A 307 0.35 12.28 17.00
C ILE A 307 1.22 11.83 18.16
N VAL A 308 2.53 11.71 17.93
CA VAL A 308 3.49 11.51 19.02
C VAL A 308 3.95 12.88 19.51
N GLU A 309 3.86 13.10 20.82
CA GLU A 309 4.21 14.37 21.47
C GLU A 309 5.00 14.08 22.76
N ASP A 310 6.02 14.88 23.04
CA ASP A 310 6.79 14.79 24.29
C ASP A 310 5.93 15.27 25.47
N ARG A 311 5.22 14.32 26.10
CA ARG A 311 4.30 14.58 27.22
C ARG A 311 4.21 13.35 28.13
N GLU A 312 3.79 13.55 29.38
CA GLU A 312 3.74 12.46 30.37
C GLU A 312 2.51 11.54 30.22
N THR A 313 1.41 12.04 29.67
CA THR A 313 0.13 11.32 29.61
C THR A 313 -0.56 11.49 28.28
N ILE A 314 -1.36 10.48 27.89
CA ILE A 314 -2.20 10.53 26.70
C ILE A 314 -3.22 11.66 26.85
N HIS A 315 -3.27 12.52 25.84
CA HIS A 315 -4.21 13.62 25.79
C HIS A 315 -5.15 13.44 24.62
N VAL A 316 -6.44 13.50 24.91
CA VAL A 316 -7.51 13.38 23.95
C VAL A 316 -8.25 14.71 23.94
N GLU A 317 -8.33 15.33 22.77
CA GLU A 317 -9.15 16.50 22.54
C GLU A 317 -10.06 16.28 21.33
N ARG A 318 -11.25 16.87 21.35
CA ARG A 318 -12.12 16.91 20.17
C ARG A 318 -11.50 17.89 19.16
N THR A 319 -11.53 17.50 17.89
CA THR A 319 -11.10 18.33 16.75
C THR A 319 -12.23 18.38 15.72
N THR A 320 -11.96 18.87 14.53
CA THR A 320 -12.94 18.99 13.44
C THR A 320 -12.63 18.00 12.31
N PRO A 321 -13.65 17.56 11.54
CA PRO A 321 -13.45 16.84 10.29
C PRO A 321 -12.50 17.55 9.34
N GLU A 322 -12.56 18.88 9.29
CA GLU A 322 -11.70 19.73 8.49
C GLU A 322 -10.22 19.59 8.83
N ASP A 323 -9.88 19.59 10.13
CA ASP A 323 -8.50 19.47 10.60
C ASP A 323 -7.93 18.06 10.32
N VAL A 324 -8.75 17.02 10.51
CA VAL A 324 -8.34 15.63 10.24
C VAL A 324 -8.19 15.37 8.74
N ALA A 325 -9.09 15.92 7.92
CA ALA A 325 -9.01 15.83 6.46
C ALA A 325 -7.72 16.46 5.91
N GLU A 326 -7.37 17.66 6.36
CA GLU A 326 -6.15 18.36 5.92
C GLU A 326 -4.89 17.56 6.29
N ARG A 327 -4.84 17.02 7.51
CA ARG A 327 -3.75 16.15 7.98
C ARG A 327 -3.67 14.86 7.19
N GLY A 328 -4.81 14.22 6.94
CA GLY A 328 -4.90 12.99 6.15
C GLY A 328 -4.44 13.19 4.71
N ALA A 329 -4.84 14.29 4.07
CA ALA A 329 -4.38 14.68 2.73
C ALA A 329 -2.86 14.89 2.71
N SER A 330 -2.32 15.60 3.69
CA SER A 330 -0.87 15.81 3.82
C SER A 330 -0.12 14.49 4.02
N THR A 331 -0.67 13.58 4.83
CA THR A 331 -0.06 12.30 5.17
C THR A 331 -0.04 11.36 3.95
N VAL A 332 -1.17 11.18 3.25
CA VAL A 332 -1.19 10.32 2.05
C VAL A 332 -0.25 10.86 0.96
N MET A 333 -0.16 12.18 0.79
CA MET A 333 0.74 12.77 -0.20
C MET A 333 2.22 12.52 0.12
N ALA A 334 2.55 12.37 1.41
CA ALA A 334 3.88 11.98 1.85
C ALA A 334 4.13 10.47 1.66
N GLU A 335 3.16 9.60 1.92
CA GLU A 335 3.29 8.16 1.64
C GLU A 335 3.48 7.90 0.14
N LEU A 336 2.79 8.66 -0.71
CA LEU A 336 2.93 8.59 -2.17
C LEU A 336 4.16 9.35 -2.71
N GLN A 337 5.09 9.78 -1.84
CA GLN A 337 6.26 10.59 -2.22
C GLN A 337 7.05 10.05 -3.44
N PRO A 338 7.35 8.73 -3.56
CA PRO A 338 8.10 8.21 -4.69
C PRO A 338 7.48 8.52 -6.05
N PHE A 339 6.15 8.66 -6.10
CA PHE A 339 5.42 9.07 -7.29
C PHE A 339 5.25 10.59 -7.36
N THR A 340 4.91 11.26 -6.25
CA THR A 340 4.67 12.71 -6.28
C THR A 340 5.93 13.50 -6.62
N ASP A 341 7.12 13.08 -6.19
CA ASP A 341 8.37 13.73 -6.59
C ASP A 341 8.63 13.64 -8.10
N LYS A 342 8.26 12.52 -8.74
CA LYS A 342 8.30 12.39 -10.21
C LYS A 342 7.29 13.34 -10.86
N MET A 343 6.07 13.43 -10.32
CA MET A 343 5.04 14.31 -10.86
C MET A 343 5.37 15.80 -10.74
N ARG A 344 6.09 16.24 -9.70
CA ARG A 344 6.64 17.61 -9.63
C ARG A 344 7.52 17.91 -10.83
N ALA A 345 8.40 16.97 -11.16
CA ALA A 345 9.29 17.08 -12.30
C ALA A 345 8.50 17.10 -13.62
N VAL A 346 7.50 16.20 -13.78
CA VAL A 346 6.60 16.21 -14.94
C VAL A 346 5.89 17.55 -15.09
N HIS A 347 5.29 18.08 -14.04
CA HIS A 347 4.55 19.34 -14.10
C HIS A 347 5.45 20.53 -14.43
N ALA A 348 6.70 20.54 -13.94
CA ALA A 348 7.68 21.57 -14.28
C ALA A 348 8.06 21.57 -15.78
N ALA A 349 7.99 20.42 -16.46
CA ALA A 349 8.32 20.31 -17.88
C ALA A 349 7.09 20.40 -18.80
N THR A 350 5.96 19.78 -18.42
CA THR A 350 4.76 19.59 -19.24
C THR A 350 3.48 19.69 -18.40
N PRO A 351 3.07 20.89 -17.96
CA PRO A 351 2.01 21.08 -16.97
C PRO A 351 0.59 20.71 -17.44
N THR A 352 0.36 20.48 -18.73
CA THR A 352 -1.01 20.37 -19.29
C THR A 352 -1.57 18.96 -19.40
N HIS A 353 -0.72 17.93 -19.40
CA HIS A 353 -1.15 16.56 -19.71
C HIS A 353 -1.46 15.72 -18.48
N TRP A 354 -0.73 15.98 -17.38
CA TRP A 354 -0.81 15.21 -16.15
C TRP A 354 -1.48 16.01 -15.03
N PRO A 355 -2.11 15.33 -14.04
CA PRO A 355 -2.61 15.98 -12.84
C PRO A 355 -1.57 16.85 -12.16
N ASP A 356 -1.98 18.05 -11.77
CA ASP A 356 -1.20 18.86 -10.84
C ASP A 356 -1.27 18.21 -9.45
N LEU A 357 -0.15 18.16 -8.74
CA LEU A 357 -0.12 17.65 -7.36
C LEU A 357 -0.96 18.50 -6.43
N ARG A 358 -1.10 19.79 -6.73
CA ARG A 358 -2.03 20.65 -6.01
C ARG A 358 -3.47 20.19 -6.22
N GLU A 359 -3.85 19.86 -7.46
CA GLU A 359 -5.18 19.31 -7.77
C GLU A 359 -5.41 17.98 -7.04
N VAL A 360 -4.41 17.09 -7.00
CA VAL A 360 -4.52 15.82 -6.27
C VAL A 360 -4.73 16.08 -4.77
N ALA A 361 -3.90 16.92 -4.14
CA ALA A 361 -4.00 17.23 -2.72
C ALA A 361 -5.32 17.94 -2.35
N GLU A 362 -5.76 18.90 -3.16
CA GLU A 362 -7.05 19.60 -2.96
C GLU A 362 -8.23 18.63 -3.08
N ARG A 363 -8.19 17.69 -4.04
CA ARG A 363 -9.22 16.64 -4.17
C ARG A 363 -9.18 15.65 -3.01
N SER A 364 -8.00 15.27 -2.51
CA SER A 364 -7.87 14.41 -1.34
C SER A 364 -8.50 15.08 -0.11
N ASP A 365 -8.15 16.34 0.16
CA ASP A 365 -8.73 17.12 1.27
C ASP A 365 -10.25 17.24 1.14
N GLN A 366 -10.76 17.58 -0.06
CA GLN A 366 -12.20 17.66 -0.30
C GLN A 366 -12.91 16.32 -0.08
N THR A 367 -12.34 15.23 -0.62
CA THR A 367 -12.89 13.87 -0.47
C THR A 367 -12.97 13.49 1.00
N TYR A 368 -11.91 13.77 1.76
CA TYR A 368 -11.86 13.44 3.19
C TYR A 368 -12.81 14.31 4.00
N ARG A 369 -12.95 15.60 3.72
CA ARG A 369 -13.97 16.43 4.37
C ARG A 369 -15.37 15.83 4.18
N GLY A 370 -15.71 15.41 2.96
CA GLY A 370 -16.96 14.71 2.67
C GLY A 370 -17.11 13.45 3.51
N ALA A 371 -16.10 12.56 3.44
CA ALA A 371 -16.09 11.29 4.16
C ALA A 371 -16.20 11.42 5.69
N LEU A 372 -15.66 12.50 6.25
CA LEU A 372 -15.57 12.69 7.70
C LEU A 372 -16.66 13.62 8.26
N THR A 373 -17.53 14.19 7.41
CA THR A 373 -18.49 15.24 7.81
C THR A 373 -19.39 14.83 8.98
N ALA A 374 -19.78 13.54 9.06
CA ALA A 374 -20.67 13.03 10.11
C ALA A 374 -19.92 12.36 11.28
N ALA A 375 -18.60 12.21 11.19
CA ALA A 375 -17.81 11.48 12.17
C ALA A 375 -17.50 12.32 13.41
N ASP A 376 -17.46 11.68 14.58
CA ASP A 376 -16.82 12.27 15.75
C ASP A 376 -15.30 12.23 15.57
N THR A 377 -14.67 13.40 15.65
CA THR A 377 -13.24 13.55 15.36
C THR A 377 -12.43 13.94 16.58
N TYR A 378 -11.32 13.23 16.80
CA TYR A 378 -10.43 13.42 17.94
C TYR A 378 -8.98 13.61 17.49
N LEU A 379 -8.26 14.49 18.17
CA LEU A 379 -6.81 14.57 18.12
C LEU A 379 -6.26 13.96 19.41
N VAL A 380 -5.38 12.97 19.25
CA VAL A 380 -4.80 12.25 20.39
C VAL A 380 -3.29 12.36 20.36
N SER A 381 -2.75 13.01 21.37
CA SER A 381 -1.32 13.10 21.60
C SER A 381 -0.84 11.94 22.46
N VAL A 382 0.06 11.15 21.92
CA VAL A 382 0.60 9.92 22.49
C VAL A 382 2.04 10.15 22.95
N PRO A 383 2.36 9.94 24.25
CA PRO A 383 3.74 9.88 24.72
C PRO A 383 4.56 8.80 23.98
N PRO A 384 5.86 9.01 23.71
CA PRO A 384 6.70 8.04 23.00
C PRO A 384 6.78 6.66 23.66
N GLU A 385 6.59 6.57 24.98
CA GLU A 385 6.72 5.33 25.76
C GLU A 385 5.42 4.53 25.91
N VAL A 386 4.30 5.04 25.42
CA VAL A 386 3.00 4.36 25.52
C VAL A 386 2.96 3.15 24.57
N SER A 387 2.57 2.00 25.10
CA SER A 387 2.38 0.78 24.31
C SER A 387 1.03 0.77 23.60
N GLY A 388 0.92 -0.04 22.55
CA GLY A 388 -0.33 -0.31 21.82
C GLY A 388 -1.52 -0.67 22.73
N PRO A 389 -1.38 -1.67 23.62
CA PRO A 389 -2.47 -2.04 24.54
C PRO A 389 -2.90 -0.91 25.46
N GLN A 390 -1.95 -0.14 26.02
CA GLN A 390 -2.27 1.00 26.87
C GLN A 390 -3.02 2.09 26.08
N LEU A 391 -2.64 2.34 24.82
CA LEU A 391 -3.32 3.29 23.95
C LEU A 391 -4.73 2.80 23.58
N ALA A 392 -4.89 1.52 23.25
CA ALA A 392 -6.18 0.92 22.93
C ALA A 392 -7.15 0.98 24.11
N ASP A 393 -6.69 0.65 25.32
CA ASP A 393 -7.48 0.78 26.55
C ASP A 393 -7.95 2.22 26.78
N GLU A 394 -7.04 3.20 26.62
CA GLU A 394 -7.37 4.62 26.82
C GLU A 394 -8.40 5.11 25.79
N LEU A 395 -8.22 4.75 24.51
CA LEU A 395 -9.16 5.10 23.45
C LEU A 395 -10.50 4.38 23.64
N SER A 396 -10.49 3.11 24.03
CA SER A 396 -11.71 2.37 24.33
C SER A 396 -12.50 3.00 25.48
N ASN A 397 -11.84 3.58 26.48
CA ASN A 397 -12.50 4.16 27.65
C ASN A 397 -12.93 5.62 27.48
N ARG A 398 -12.32 6.37 26.56
CA ARG A 398 -12.53 7.82 26.44
C ARG A 398 -13.11 8.27 25.10
N VAL A 399 -12.96 7.44 24.07
CA VAL A 399 -13.32 7.77 22.69
C VAL A 399 -14.37 6.80 22.16
N LEU A 400 -14.15 5.50 22.33
CA LEU A 400 -14.98 4.45 21.74
C LEU A 400 -16.02 3.86 22.70
N SER A 401 -15.94 4.14 23.99
CA SER A 401 -16.99 3.76 24.93
C SER A 401 -18.21 4.58 24.61
N ASP A 402 -19.26 3.92 24.15
CA ASP A 402 -20.55 4.53 23.92
C ASP A 402 -20.95 5.41 25.11
N ALA A 403 -21.44 6.60 24.76
CA ALA A 403 -22.36 7.32 25.60
C ALA A 403 -23.55 6.40 25.91
N ASP A 404 -23.57 5.81 27.10
CA ASP A 404 -24.75 5.11 27.66
C ASP A 404 -26.06 5.91 27.45
#